data_AF-A0A518B2V1-F1
#
_entry.id   AF-A0A518B2V1-F1
#
_cell.length_a   1.000
_cell.length_b   1.000
_cell.length_c   1.000
_cell.angle_alpha   90.00
_cell.angle_beta   90.00
_cell.angle_gamma   90.00
#
_symmetry.space_group_name_H-M   'P 1'
#
loop_
_entity.id
_entity.type
_entity.pdbx_description
1 polymer ?
#
loop_
_entity_poly.entity_id
_entity_poly.type
_entity_poly.pdbx_seq_one_letter_code
_entity_poly.pdbx_strand_id
1 'polypeptide(L)'
;MNDAEVSASAPTKTIKVIHTYLPLLLLCAIAVTQMIAAQVTSLTPWKGGGFGMFSTIDSTRARFVVVRLRTDKGPIVAEIPASLSYLLRKARATASRAELSRLAKRLASLPWRHAPEEFPSNDDPAAGLQPEKPPRHAVAVMRGDAPYPESERIDANAVEVGLLRYRFDPTTNELTSEPLLAVEIPVAAARKGKGGSP
;
A
#
# COMPACT_ATOMS: atom_id res chain seq x y z
N MET A 1 -44.87 64.77 -0.92
CA MET A 1 -45.05 64.25 0.45
C MET A 1 -45.81 62.94 0.32
N ASN A 2 -45.10 61.82 0.46
CA ASN A 2 -45.61 60.50 0.86
C ASN A 2 -44.41 59.55 0.82
N ASP A 3 -43.80 59.42 1.99
CA ASP A 3 -42.75 58.48 2.31
C ASP A 3 -43.36 57.06 2.32
N ALA A 4 -42.91 56.21 1.40
CA ALA A 4 -43.23 54.80 1.42
C ALA A 4 -42.31 54.10 2.43
N GLU A 5 -42.86 53.83 3.62
CA GLU A 5 -42.27 52.96 4.64
C GLU A 5 -41.96 51.58 4.06
N VAL A 6 -40.67 51.30 3.87
CA VAL A 6 -40.15 49.95 3.59
C VAL A 6 -40.16 49.18 4.91
N SER A 7 -41.25 48.43 5.15
CA SER A 7 -41.38 47.50 6.27
C SER A 7 -40.43 46.31 6.09
N ALA A 8 -39.21 46.42 6.62
CA ALA A 8 -38.23 45.34 6.68
C ALA A 8 -38.71 44.23 7.66
N SER A 9 -39.20 43.13 7.09
CA SER A 9 -39.59 41.92 7.82
C SER A 9 -38.37 41.26 8.47
N ALA A 10 -38.37 41.14 9.79
CA ALA A 10 -37.25 40.64 10.60
C ALA A 10 -36.98 39.13 10.40
N PRO A 11 -35.79 38.70 9.91
CA PRO A 11 -35.43 37.29 9.81
C PRO A 11 -34.49 36.85 10.95
N THR A 12 -34.70 37.30 12.20
CA THR A 12 -33.72 37.07 13.28
C THR A 12 -33.84 35.71 13.98
N LYS A 13 -35.03 35.08 14.00
CA LYS A 13 -35.22 33.77 14.66
C LYS A 13 -34.66 32.62 13.82
N THR A 14 -34.86 32.65 12.51
CA THR A 14 -34.46 31.58 11.58
C THR A 14 -32.93 31.44 11.49
N ILE A 15 -32.21 32.56 11.51
CA ILE A 15 -30.74 32.59 11.46
C ILE A 15 -30.12 31.95 12.72
N LYS A 16 -30.74 32.14 13.90
CA LYS A 16 -30.28 31.53 15.15
C LYS A 16 -30.47 30.01 15.15
N VAL A 17 -31.65 29.53 14.73
CA VAL A 17 -31.94 28.09 14.62
C VAL A 17 -30.94 27.41 13.66
N ILE A 18 -30.67 28.03 12.51
CA ILE A 18 -29.70 27.50 11.55
C ILE A 18 -28.30 27.44 12.17
N HIS A 19 -27.83 28.51 12.83
CA HIS A 19 -26.51 28.49 13.48
C HIS A 19 -26.37 27.43 14.58
N THR A 20 -27.45 27.13 15.31
CA THR A 20 -27.42 26.15 16.39
C THR A 20 -27.45 24.71 15.87
N TYR A 21 -28.31 24.40 14.89
CA TYR A 21 -28.51 23.02 14.45
C TYR A 21 -27.65 22.61 13.25
N LEU A 22 -27.16 23.57 12.45
CA LEU A 22 -26.32 23.27 11.29
C LEU A 22 -25.03 22.53 11.67
N PRO A 23 -24.26 22.95 12.70
CA PRO A 23 -23.06 22.21 13.10
C PRO A 23 -23.37 20.79 13.56
N LEU A 24 -24.49 20.60 14.28
CA LEU A 24 -24.91 19.28 14.76
C LEU A 24 -25.27 18.35 13.59
N LEU A 25 -26.06 18.84 12.64
CA LEU A 25 -26.41 18.09 11.43
C LEU A 25 -25.17 17.76 10.59
N LEU A 26 -24.25 18.71 10.44
CA LEU A 26 -22.99 18.49 9.71
C LEU A 26 -22.14 17.41 10.40
N LEU A 27 -22.05 17.44 11.72
CA LEU A 27 -21.33 16.44 12.50
C LEU A 27 -21.95 15.05 12.37
N CYS A 28 -23.28 14.95 12.44
CA CYS A 28 -23.99 13.69 12.21
C CYS A 28 -23.76 13.15 10.79
N ALA A 29 -23.81 14.02 9.77
CA ALA A 29 -23.56 13.62 8.39
C ALA A 29 -22.13 13.09 8.16
N ILE A 30 -21.13 13.76 8.75
CA ILE A 30 -19.74 13.30 8.72
C ILE A 30 -19.62 11.94 9.43
N ALA A 31 -20.21 11.77 10.61
CA ALA A 31 -20.15 10.52 11.37
C ALA A 31 -20.76 9.33 10.61
N VAL A 32 -21.92 9.52 9.96
CA VAL A 32 -22.56 8.47 9.14
C VAL A 32 -21.69 8.11 7.94
N THR A 33 -21.12 9.10 7.25
CA THR A 33 -20.24 8.86 6.09
C THR A 33 -19.00 8.04 6.50
N GLN A 34 -18.43 8.33 7.67
CA GLN A 34 -17.29 7.59 8.21
C GLN A 34 -17.66 6.17 8.61
N MET A 35 -18.84 5.96 9.20
CA MET A 35 -19.36 4.62 9.54
C MET A 35 -19.49 3.74 8.28
N ILE A 36 -20.08 4.29 7.21
CA ILE A 36 -20.24 3.58 5.93
C ILE A 36 -18.87 3.28 5.33
N ALA A 37 -17.94 4.24 5.33
CA ALA A 37 -16.60 4.04 4.82
C ALA A 37 -15.87 2.91 5.58
N ALA A 38 -15.93 2.90 6.91
CA ALA A 38 -15.32 1.86 7.73
C ALA A 38 -15.86 0.46 7.42
N GLN A 39 -17.17 0.33 7.18
CA GLN A 39 -17.79 -0.96 6.85
C GLN A 39 -17.48 -1.43 5.43
N VAL A 40 -17.42 -0.53 4.45
CA VAL A 40 -17.30 -0.89 3.03
C VAL A 40 -15.84 -1.06 2.59
N THR A 41 -14.90 -0.31 3.16
CA THR A 41 -13.53 -0.23 2.62
C THR A 41 -12.48 -1.07 3.34
N SER A 42 -12.88 -1.94 4.28
CA SER A 42 -11.94 -2.69 5.15
C SER A 42 -10.91 -1.76 5.82
N LEU A 43 -11.24 -0.47 5.93
CA LEU A 43 -10.44 0.49 6.67
C LEU A 43 -10.73 0.23 8.14
N THR A 44 -9.67 0.14 8.93
CA THR A 44 -9.79 0.07 10.38
C THR A 44 -10.66 1.26 10.83
N PRO A 45 -11.68 1.06 11.70
CA PRO A 45 -12.65 2.09 12.12
C PRO A 45 -12.02 3.42 12.60
N TRP A 46 -10.73 3.37 12.87
CA TRP A 46 -9.86 4.37 13.45
C TRP A 46 -9.35 5.42 12.44
N LYS A 47 -9.53 5.21 11.12
CA LYS A 47 -9.02 6.15 10.09
C LYS A 47 -9.92 7.36 9.82
N GLY A 48 -11.19 7.32 10.26
CA GLY A 48 -12.21 8.31 9.91
C GLY A 48 -12.53 9.39 10.96
N GLY A 49 -12.06 9.23 12.20
CA GLY A 49 -12.66 9.91 13.34
C GLY A 49 -11.91 11.09 13.94
N GLY A 50 -10.66 11.39 13.54
CA GLY A 50 -9.91 12.54 14.09
C GLY A 50 -9.61 12.51 15.61
N PHE A 51 -10.08 11.52 16.36
CA PHE A 51 -9.93 11.40 17.82
C PHE A 51 -8.92 10.34 18.27
N GLY A 52 -8.27 9.64 17.34
CA GLY A 52 -7.25 8.63 17.63
C GLY A 52 -5.93 8.94 16.93
N MET A 53 -5.23 9.99 17.39
CA MET A 53 -3.76 9.99 17.32
C MET A 53 -3.29 8.66 17.95
N PHE A 54 -2.32 7.96 17.36
CA PHE A 54 -1.66 6.74 17.90
C PHE A 54 -2.28 5.37 17.57
N SER A 55 -2.28 4.99 16.30
CA SER A 55 -1.64 3.70 15.98
C SER A 55 -0.60 3.94 14.89
N THR A 56 0.62 4.24 15.32
CA THR A 56 1.82 4.34 14.46
C THR A 56 1.99 3.09 13.58
N ILE A 57 1.38 1.98 14.01
CA ILE A 57 1.43 0.64 13.44
C ILE A 57 0.52 0.50 12.19
N ASP A 58 -0.51 1.33 11.98
CA ASP A 58 -1.32 1.35 10.74
C ASP A 58 -1.06 2.62 9.90
N SER A 59 0.19 3.09 9.91
CA SER A 59 0.65 4.09 8.95
C SER A 59 1.04 3.43 7.63
N THR A 60 0.99 4.17 6.52
CA THR A 60 1.51 3.69 5.23
C THR A 60 2.98 3.25 5.33
N ARG A 61 3.74 3.85 6.27
CA ARG A 61 5.14 3.49 6.56
C ARG A 61 5.28 2.14 7.27
N ALA A 62 4.29 1.73 8.07
CA ALA A 62 4.28 0.45 8.78
C ALA A 62 3.80 -0.74 7.91
N ARG A 63 3.28 -0.47 6.71
CA ARG A 63 3.02 -1.50 5.70
C ARG A 63 4.26 -1.71 4.85
N PHE A 64 4.65 -2.95 4.58
CA PHE A 64 5.79 -3.26 3.74
C PHE A 64 5.43 -4.28 2.67
N VAL A 65 6.14 -4.23 1.55
CA VAL A 65 5.89 -5.08 0.40
C VAL A 65 7.02 -6.08 0.29
N VAL A 66 6.67 -7.36 0.23
CA VAL A 66 7.60 -8.46 0.02
C VAL A 66 7.39 -8.99 -1.38
N VAL A 67 8.48 -9.13 -2.13
CA VAL A 67 8.46 -9.72 -3.47
C VAL A 67 9.21 -11.04 -3.43
N ARG A 68 8.56 -12.09 -3.93
CA ARG A 68 9.17 -13.42 -4.09
C ARG A 68 9.07 -13.84 -5.55
N LEU A 69 10.20 -14.27 -6.09
CA LEU A 69 10.28 -14.91 -7.41
C LEU A 69 10.12 -16.40 -7.20
N ARG A 70 9.16 -17.02 -7.90
CA ARG A 70 9.05 -18.48 -7.95
C ARG A 70 9.96 -19.01 -9.05
N THR A 71 10.92 -19.83 -8.67
CA THR A 71 11.83 -20.53 -9.59
C THR A 71 11.72 -22.04 -9.36
N ASP A 72 12.23 -22.84 -10.29
CA ASP A 72 12.25 -24.31 -10.13
C ASP A 72 13.12 -24.76 -8.95
N LYS A 73 14.10 -23.94 -8.56
CA LYS A 73 15.00 -24.18 -7.42
C LYS A 73 14.40 -23.71 -6.08
N GLY A 74 13.20 -23.11 -6.09
CA GLY A 74 12.52 -22.58 -4.91
C GLY A 74 12.24 -21.07 -4.98
N PRO A 75 11.58 -20.50 -3.96
CA PRO A 75 11.29 -19.08 -3.88
C PRO A 75 12.55 -18.27 -3.56
N ILE A 76 12.73 -17.15 -4.26
CA ILE A 76 13.85 -16.22 -4.06
C ILE A 76 13.27 -14.85 -3.69
N VAL A 77 13.77 -14.23 -2.63
CA VAL A 77 13.32 -12.87 -2.25
C VAL A 77 13.94 -11.86 -3.20
N ALA A 78 13.13 -10.93 -3.70
CA ALA A 78 13.55 -9.94 -4.67
C ALA A 78 13.45 -8.51 -4.12
N GLU A 79 14.44 -7.70 -4.46
CA GLU A 79 14.42 -6.26 -4.21
C GLU A 79 13.60 -5.53 -5.29
N ILE A 80 12.88 -4.51 -4.87
CA ILE A 80 12.09 -3.66 -5.76
C ILE A 80 12.99 -2.54 -6.28
N PRO A 81 13.18 -2.42 -7.62
CA PRO A 81 13.99 -1.34 -8.17
C PRO A 81 13.47 0.05 -7.80
N ALA A 82 14.38 0.99 -7.58
CA ALA A 82 14.05 2.38 -7.23
C ALA A 82 13.14 3.07 -8.26
N SER A 83 13.24 2.70 -9.54
CA SER A 83 12.37 3.16 -10.62
C SER A 83 10.90 2.76 -10.45
N LEU A 84 10.60 1.74 -9.64
CA LEU A 84 9.23 1.36 -9.27
C LEU A 84 8.77 1.94 -7.93
N SER A 85 9.57 2.82 -7.31
CA SER A 85 9.27 3.45 -6.01
C SER A 85 7.91 4.15 -5.99
N TYR A 86 7.50 4.79 -7.10
CA TYR A 86 6.18 5.41 -7.21
C TYR A 86 5.05 4.37 -7.10
N LEU A 87 5.13 3.26 -7.86
CA LEU A 87 4.14 2.18 -7.80
C LEU A 87 4.13 1.50 -6.43
N LEU A 88 5.31 1.30 -5.83
CA LEU A 88 5.44 0.79 -4.48
C LEU A 88 4.74 1.67 -3.44
N ARG A 89 5.00 2.99 -3.46
CA ARG A 89 4.33 3.95 -2.57
C ARG A 89 2.81 3.92 -2.75
N LYS A 90 2.35 3.88 -4.00
CA LYS A 90 0.92 3.82 -4.33
C LYS A 90 0.27 2.52 -3.83
N ALA A 91 0.91 1.37 -4.06
CA ALA A 91 0.42 0.07 -3.60
C ALA A 91 0.31 0.01 -2.07
N ARG A 92 1.30 0.55 -1.34
CA ARG A 92 1.27 0.65 0.14
C ARG A 92 0.16 1.56 0.66
N ALA A 93 -0.02 2.72 0.03
CA ALA A 93 -0.98 3.73 0.46
C ALA A 93 -2.42 3.26 0.26
N THR A 94 -2.75 2.75 -0.93
CA THR A 94 -4.11 2.32 -1.27
C THR A 94 -4.42 0.94 -0.73
N ALA A 95 -3.41 0.06 -0.60
CA ALA A 95 -3.58 -1.33 -0.18
C ALA A 95 -4.72 -2.03 -0.93
N SER A 96 -4.73 -1.93 -2.27
CA SER A 96 -5.74 -2.57 -3.12
C SER A 96 -5.13 -3.62 -4.03
N ARG A 97 -5.92 -4.65 -4.34
CA ARG A 97 -5.51 -5.72 -5.26
C ARG A 97 -5.13 -5.19 -6.64
N ALA A 98 -5.81 -4.14 -7.12
CA ALA A 98 -5.55 -3.53 -8.41
C ALA A 98 -4.15 -2.89 -8.47
N GLU A 99 -3.76 -2.10 -7.48
CA GLU A 99 -2.44 -1.46 -7.45
C GLU A 99 -1.33 -2.49 -7.18
N LEU A 100 -1.57 -3.49 -6.32
CA LEU A 100 -0.62 -4.58 -6.09
C LEU A 100 -0.40 -5.41 -7.37
N SER A 101 -1.47 -5.67 -8.13
CA SER A 101 -1.39 -6.35 -9.43
C SER A 101 -0.63 -5.54 -10.47
N ARG A 102 -0.78 -4.21 -10.50
CA ARG A 102 0.00 -3.34 -11.39
C ARG A 102 1.50 -3.41 -11.08
N LEU A 103 1.86 -3.36 -9.79
CA LEU A 103 3.23 -3.54 -9.34
C LEU A 103 3.77 -4.92 -9.73
N ALA A 104 3.03 -6.00 -9.43
CA ALA A 104 3.40 -7.37 -9.76
C ALA A 104 3.60 -7.59 -11.28
N LYS A 105 2.69 -7.08 -12.11
CA LYS A 105 2.82 -7.13 -13.58
C LYS A 105 4.09 -6.42 -14.06
N ARG A 106 4.42 -5.27 -13.47
CA ARG A 106 5.63 -4.55 -13.84
C ARG A 106 6.89 -5.31 -13.43
N LEU A 107 6.93 -5.85 -12.21
CA LEU A 107 8.03 -6.69 -11.71
C LEU A 107 8.22 -7.96 -12.54
N ALA A 108 7.13 -8.62 -12.93
CA ALA A 108 7.15 -9.81 -13.78
C ALA A 108 7.69 -9.54 -15.20
N SER A 109 7.73 -8.28 -15.64
CA SER A 109 8.30 -7.88 -16.93
C SER A 109 9.80 -7.58 -16.88
N LEU A 110 10.41 -7.59 -15.70
CA LEU A 110 11.82 -7.26 -15.51
C LEU A 110 12.72 -8.49 -15.66
N PRO A 111 13.95 -8.31 -16.17
CA PRO A 111 14.98 -9.34 -16.07
C PRO A 111 15.53 -9.38 -14.64
N TRP A 112 15.58 -10.58 -14.06
CA TRP A 112 16.08 -10.81 -12.70
C TRP A 112 17.48 -11.41 -12.74
N ARG A 113 18.32 -11.00 -11.80
CA ARG A 113 19.64 -11.60 -11.54
C ARG A 113 19.87 -11.77 -10.05
N HIS A 114 20.80 -12.65 -9.69
CA HIS A 114 21.25 -12.77 -8.32
C HIS A 114 21.93 -11.47 -7.86
N ALA A 115 21.63 -11.05 -6.63
CA ALA A 115 22.36 -9.98 -5.97
C ALA A 115 23.81 -10.46 -5.69
N PRO A 116 24.81 -9.57 -5.75
CA PRO A 116 26.13 -9.87 -5.21
C PRO A 116 26.04 -10.15 -3.71
N GLU A 117 26.90 -11.02 -3.19
CA GLU A 117 26.91 -11.43 -1.77
C GLU A 117 27.15 -10.27 -0.78
N GLU A 118 27.78 -9.19 -1.26
CA GLU A 118 28.09 -7.98 -0.49
C GLU A 118 26.94 -6.96 -0.43
N PHE A 119 25.79 -7.23 -1.07
CA PHE A 119 24.69 -6.28 -1.00
C PHE A 119 24.17 -6.24 0.44
N PRO A 120 24.24 -5.10 1.13
CA PRO A 120 23.56 -4.96 2.41
C PRO A 120 22.08 -5.17 2.11
N SER A 121 21.57 -6.32 2.54
CA SER A 121 20.15 -6.52 2.70
C SER A 121 19.64 -5.28 3.44
N ASN A 122 18.68 -4.56 2.87
CA ASN A 122 17.91 -3.59 3.65
C ASN A 122 17.11 -4.43 4.67
N ASP A 123 17.77 -4.85 5.75
CA ASP A 123 17.29 -5.84 6.71
C ASP A 123 16.01 -5.35 7.39
N ASP A 124 14.92 -5.82 6.80
CA ASP A 124 13.70 -6.45 7.32
C ASP A 124 12.86 -5.84 8.45
N PRO A 125 11.53 -5.76 8.24
CA PRO A 125 10.56 -5.81 9.31
C PRO A 125 9.95 -7.21 9.59
N ALA A 126 10.01 -8.16 8.65
CA ALA A 126 9.33 -9.46 8.73
C ALA A 126 10.19 -10.61 8.23
N ALA A 127 11.47 -10.63 8.63
CA ALA A 127 12.30 -11.81 8.50
C ALA A 127 11.55 -12.89 9.27
N GLY A 128 10.95 -13.83 8.53
CA GLY A 128 10.54 -15.07 9.16
C GLY A 128 11.77 -15.61 9.87
N LEU A 129 11.71 -15.64 11.20
CA LEU A 129 12.68 -16.22 12.12
C LEU A 129 13.21 -17.55 11.56
N GLN A 130 14.34 -17.56 10.85
CA GLN A 130 15.22 -18.74 10.76
C GLN A 130 16.69 -18.31 10.63
N PRO A 131 17.58 -18.76 11.55
CA PRO A 131 18.95 -18.26 11.69
C PRO A 131 20.04 -18.98 10.86
N GLU A 132 19.71 -19.88 9.93
CA GLU A 132 20.73 -20.82 9.40
C GLU A 132 21.31 -20.44 8.01
N LYS A 133 20.69 -19.54 7.24
CA LYS A 133 21.26 -18.98 5.99
C LYS A 133 20.46 -17.76 5.52
N PRO A 134 21.09 -16.63 5.18
CA PRO A 134 20.35 -15.51 4.61
C PRO A 134 19.68 -15.96 3.30
N PRO A 135 18.44 -15.52 3.02
CA PRO A 135 17.81 -15.79 1.74
C PRO A 135 18.69 -15.21 0.63
N ARG A 136 19.00 -15.99 -0.40
CA ARG A 136 19.66 -15.45 -1.60
C ARG A 136 18.76 -14.34 -2.15
N HIS A 137 19.26 -13.12 -2.22
CA HIS A 137 18.49 -11.97 -2.73
C HIS A 137 18.60 -11.89 -4.26
N ALA A 138 17.50 -11.50 -4.92
CA ALA A 138 17.46 -11.18 -6.33
C ALA A 138 17.27 -9.67 -6.54
N VAL A 139 17.92 -9.12 -7.56
CA VAL A 139 17.78 -7.72 -7.95
C VAL A 139 17.33 -7.66 -9.40
N ALA A 140 16.38 -6.77 -9.70
CA ALA A 140 15.94 -6.56 -11.08
C ALA A 140 16.96 -5.67 -11.82
N VAL A 141 17.36 -6.12 -13.01
CA VAL A 141 18.35 -5.40 -13.83
C VAL A 141 17.63 -4.34 -14.65
N MET A 142 17.94 -3.07 -14.40
CA MET A 142 17.47 -1.98 -15.25
C MET A 142 18.45 -1.70 -16.39
N ARG A 143 17.91 -1.36 -17.55
CA ARG A 143 18.69 -0.97 -18.73
C ARG A 143 19.28 0.42 -18.47
N GLY A 144 20.56 0.49 -18.13
CA GLY A 144 21.29 1.75 -17.85
C GLY A 144 21.86 1.85 -16.44
N ASP A 145 21.35 1.07 -15.47
CA ASP A 145 21.77 1.11 -14.06
C ASP A 145 22.47 -0.19 -13.62
N ALA A 146 23.26 -0.85 -14.48
CA ALA A 146 23.93 -2.09 -14.10
C ALA A 146 25.40 -1.85 -13.74
N PRO A 147 25.77 -1.84 -12.45
CA PRO A 147 27.15 -2.11 -12.04
C PRO A 147 27.52 -3.60 -12.19
N TYR A 148 26.55 -4.50 -12.45
CA TYR A 148 26.75 -5.95 -12.32
C TYR A 148 26.39 -6.72 -13.60
N PRO A 149 27.18 -6.59 -14.69
CA PRO A 149 26.98 -7.36 -15.91
C PRO A 149 27.22 -8.88 -15.72
N GLU A 150 27.89 -9.30 -14.65
CA GLU A 150 28.40 -10.67 -14.46
C GLU A 150 27.49 -11.62 -13.66
N SER A 151 26.43 -11.15 -12.96
CA SER A 151 25.62 -12.05 -12.12
C SER A 151 24.71 -12.98 -12.92
N GLU A 152 24.50 -14.21 -12.44
CA GLU A 152 23.66 -15.22 -13.12
C GLU A 152 22.20 -14.74 -13.26
N ARG A 153 21.59 -14.97 -14.43
CA ARG A 153 20.18 -14.66 -14.68
C ARG A 153 19.27 -15.63 -13.94
N ILE A 154 18.18 -15.09 -13.40
CA ILE A 154 17.15 -15.88 -12.73
C ILE A 154 15.96 -16.03 -13.67
N ASP A 155 15.67 -17.28 -14.03
CA ASP A 155 14.45 -17.65 -14.74
C ASP A 155 13.32 -17.86 -13.72
N ALA A 156 12.52 -16.81 -13.54
CA ALA A 156 11.34 -16.86 -12.68
C ALA A 156 10.10 -17.30 -13.47
N ASN A 157 9.36 -18.25 -12.91
CA ASN A 157 8.07 -18.74 -13.42
C ASN A 157 6.93 -17.76 -13.09
N ALA A 158 6.96 -17.21 -11.87
CA ALA A 158 5.96 -16.27 -11.39
C ALA A 158 6.58 -15.25 -10.42
N VAL A 159 5.92 -14.11 -10.28
CA VAL A 159 6.23 -13.09 -9.26
C VAL A 159 5.06 -13.01 -8.29
N GLU A 160 5.35 -13.28 -7.02
CA GLU A 160 4.45 -13.09 -5.90
C GLU A 160 4.77 -11.77 -5.21
N VAL A 161 3.76 -10.93 -5.03
CA VAL A 161 3.86 -9.66 -4.31
C VAL A 161 2.89 -9.70 -3.14
N GLY A 162 3.43 -9.71 -1.93
CA GLY A 162 2.69 -9.62 -0.68
C GLY A 162 2.77 -8.22 -0.10
N LEU A 163 1.65 -7.69 0.37
CA LEU A 163 1.58 -6.52 1.23
C LEU A 163 1.29 -7.01 2.64
N LEU A 164 2.21 -6.72 3.56
CA LEU A 164 2.08 -7.09 4.96
C LEU A 164 1.91 -5.85 5.82
N ARG A 165 1.35 -6.06 7.01
CA ARG A 165 1.31 -5.08 8.09
C ARG A 165 1.83 -5.70 9.36
N TYR A 166 2.27 -4.85 10.28
CA TYR A 166 2.51 -5.29 11.64
C TYR A 166 1.23 -5.42 12.44
N ARG A 167 1.22 -6.41 13.32
CA ARG A 167 0.18 -6.65 14.31
C ARG A 167 0.85 -6.91 15.65
N PHE A 168 0.51 -6.09 16.63
CA PHE A 168 0.95 -6.30 18.00
C PHE A 168 0.01 -7.31 18.67
N ASP A 169 0.58 -8.36 19.24
CA ASP A 169 -0.13 -9.33 20.06
C ASP A 169 0.03 -8.95 21.55
N PRO A 170 -1.03 -8.52 22.24
CA PRO A 170 -0.94 -8.10 23.64
C PRO A 170 -0.72 -9.27 24.61
N THR A 171 -0.97 -10.51 24.18
CA THR A 171 -0.80 -11.71 25.02
C THR A 171 0.66 -12.14 25.04
N THR A 172 1.33 -12.14 23.89
CA THR A 172 2.76 -12.50 23.80
C THR A 172 3.68 -11.28 23.92
N ASN A 173 3.14 -10.06 23.81
CA ASN A 173 3.90 -8.81 23.72
C ASN A 173 4.85 -8.79 22.51
N GLU A 174 4.49 -9.49 21.43
CA GLU A 174 5.29 -9.61 20.21
C GLU A 174 4.68 -8.81 19.06
N LEU A 175 5.55 -8.28 18.20
CA LEU A 175 5.16 -7.67 16.94
C LEU A 175 5.28 -8.72 15.83
N THR A 176 4.15 -9.18 15.32
CA THR A 176 4.10 -10.16 14.23
C THR A 176 3.76 -9.47 12.91
N SER A 177 4.19 -10.06 11.80
CA SER A 177 3.78 -9.63 10.47
C SER A 177 2.58 -10.44 10.01
N GLU A 178 1.55 -9.75 9.50
CA GLU A 178 0.33 -10.36 8.99
C GLU A 178 0.16 -10.00 7.51
N PRO A 179 -0.14 -10.96 6.63
CA PRO A 179 -0.43 -10.66 5.23
C PRO A 179 -1.77 -9.91 5.11
N LEU A 180 -1.73 -8.73 4.50
CA LEU A 180 -2.92 -7.94 4.20
C LEU A 180 -3.52 -8.33 2.84
N LEU A 181 -2.65 -8.42 1.82
CA LEU A 181 -3.02 -8.78 0.45
C LEU A 181 -1.85 -9.49 -0.23
N ALA A 182 -2.15 -10.43 -1.11
CA ALA A 182 -1.16 -11.06 -1.97
C ALA A 182 -1.68 -11.20 -3.40
N VAL A 183 -0.78 -11.04 -4.37
CA VAL A 183 -1.04 -11.28 -5.79
C VAL A 183 0.13 -12.05 -6.38
N GLU A 184 -0.18 -13.08 -7.16
CA GLU A 184 0.77 -13.85 -7.95
C GLU A 184 0.50 -13.60 -9.43
N ILE A 185 1.55 -13.30 -10.20
CA ILE A 185 1.48 -13.09 -11.66
C ILE A 185 2.49 -14.01 -12.34
N PRO A 186 2.07 -14.91 -13.24
CA PRO A 186 2.98 -15.68 -14.07
C PRO A 186 3.82 -14.77 -14.98
N VAL A 187 5.14 -15.00 -15.04
CA VAL A 187 6.05 -14.21 -15.88
C VAL A 187 5.69 -14.34 -17.37
N ALA A 188 5.25 -15.51 -17.80
CA ALA A 188 4.75 -15.74 -19.15
C ALA A 188 3.57 -14.84 -19.52
N ALA A 189 2.65 -14.58 -18.57
CA ALA A 189 1.49 -13.71 -18.79
C ALA A 189 1.89 -12.23 -18.91
N ALA A 190 2.90 -11.79 -18.13
CA ALA A 190 3.38 -10.41 -18.16
C ALA A 190 4.12 -10.06 -19.46
N ARG A 191 4.85 -11.01 -20.07
CA ARG A 191 5.58 -10.79 -21.33
C ARG A 191 4.66 -10.67 -22.55
N LYS A 192 3.52 -11.39 -22.57
CA LYS A 192 2.55 -11.31 -23.68
C LYS A 192 1.90 -9.93 -23.84
N GLY A 193 1.78 -9.15 -22.77
CA GLY A 193 1.15 -7.83 -22.81
C GLY A 193 2.00 -6.70 -23.42
N LYS A 194 3.29 -6.92 -23.70
CA LYS A 194 4.21 -5.88 -24.20
C LYS A 194 4.32 -5.82 -25.73
N GLY A 195 3.71 -6.76 -26.45
CA GLY A 195 3.76 -6.88 -27.92
C GLY A 195 2.59 -6.23 -28.66
N GLY A 196 1.70 -5.52 -27.97
CA GLY A 196 0.54 -4.85 -28.57
C GLY A 196 0.59 -3.35 -28.35
N SER A 197 1.36 -2.64 -29.16
CA SER A 197 1.10 -1.23 -29.47
C SER A 197 1.29 -1.07 -30.97
N PRO A 198 0.25 -0.66 -31.73
CA PRO A 198 0.41 -0.20 -33.11
C PRO A 198 1.24 1.08 -33.17
#